data_AF-A0A136N1H6-F1
#
_entry.id   AF-A0A136N1H6-F1
#
_cell.length_a   1.000
_cell.length_b   1.000
_cell.length_c   1.000
_cell.angle_alpha   90.00
_cell.angle_beta   90.00
_cell.angle_gamma   90.00
#
_symmetry.space_group_name_H-M   'P 1'
#
loop_
_entity.id
_entity.type
_entity.pdbx_description
1 polymer ?
#
loop_
_entity_poly.entity_id
_entity_poly.type
_entity_poly.pdbx_seq_one_letter_code
_entity_poly.pdbx_strand_id
1 'polypeptide(L)'
;MQLDDDITDKAIRQVATGVDIKLNNGIYHTQPCEVRKLFKPPVLPDRNPPVRFRKEIPTSWALIELTEGKNRQVRRMFAGVGFPVLRLIRVQIEDVKLNKMQPGEYISVSKEALMRLLHLDAADLVPKHKIKPTPKVLLKTLKKPTTRRSGMKKKTDKPSAKTSVHHRKK
;
A
#
# COMPACT_ATOMS: atom_id res chain seq x y z
N MET A 1 3.91 -5.07 -12.21
CA MET A 1 2.50 -5.22 -11.76
C MET A 1 1.96 -6.56 -12.23
N GLN A 2 0.98 -7.11 -11.51
CA GLN A 2 0.25 -8.32 -11.87
C GLN A 2 -1.13 -7.93 -12.43
N LEU A 3 -1.50 -8.53 -13.56
CA LEU A 3 -2.73 -8.30 -14.28
C LEU A 3 -3.61 -9.56 -14.22
N ASP A 4 -4.92 -9.35 -14.30
CA ASP A 4 -5.88 -10.41 -14.58
C ASP A 4 -5.76 -10.80 -16.06
N ASP A 5 -5.79 -12.10 -16.33
CA ASP A 5 -5.57 -12.69 -17.67
C ASP A 5 -4.16 -12.48 -18.25
N ASP A 6 -3.92 -13.07 -19.42
CA ASP A 6 -2.68 -12.95 -20.16
C ASP A 6 -2.70 -11.75 -21.13
N ILE A 7 -1.95 -10.70 -20.80
CA ILE A 7 -1.98 -9.47 -21.59
C ILE A 7 -1.49 -9.68 -23.03
N THR A 8 -2.26 -9.14 -23.98
CA THR A 8 -2.00 -9.21 -25.42
C THR A 8 -1.12 -8.05 -25.92
N ASP A 9 -0.39 -8.27 -27.01
CA ASP A 9 0.41 -7.22 -27.66
C ASP A 9 -0.42 -6.05 -28.19
N LYS A 10 -1.70 -6.31 -28.51
CA LYS A 10 -2.64 -5.25 -28.89
C LYS A 10 -2.92 -4.32 -27.71
N ALA A 11 -3.22 -4.88 -26.54
CA ALA A 11 -3.48 -4.11 -25.34
C ALA A 11 -2.23 -3.35 -24.87
N ILE A 12 -1.05 -3.96 -24.95
CA ILE A 12 0.23 -3.29 -24.69
C ILE A 12 0.39 -2.07 -25.59
N ARG A 13 0.18 -2.23 -26.89
CA ARG A 13 0.26 -1.13 -27.86
C ARG A 13 -0.75 -0.01 -27.55
N GLN A 14 -2.00 -0.36 -27.24
CA GLN A 14 -3.02 0.63 -26.89
C GLN A 14 -2.61 1.46 -25.67
N VAL A 15 -2.18 0.81 -24.58
CA VAL A 15 -1.74 1.51 -23.36
C VAL A 15 -0.51 2.35 -23.65
N ALA A 16 0.45 1.84 -24.43
CA ALA A 16 1.68 2.54 -24.76
C ALA A 16 1.44 3.80 -25.61
N THR A 17 0.47 3.79 -26.52
CA THR A 17 0.10 4.97 -27.33
C THR A 17 -0.70 6.01 -26.55
N GLY A 18 -1.37 5.61 -25.48
CA GLY A 18 -2.30 6.44 -24.72
C GLY A 18 -3.73 5.96 -24.81
N VAL A 19 -4.47 6.01 -23.70
CA VAL A 19 -5.86 5.59 -23.59
C VAL A 19 -6.68 6.60 -22.79
N ASP A 20 -7.97 6.65 -23.06
CA ASP A 20 -8.89 7.49 -22.30
C ASP A 20 -9.24 6.84 -20.96
N ILE A 21 -9.05 7.59 -19.89
CA ILE A 21 -9.43 7.20 -18.54
C ILE A 21 -10.42 8.20 -17.95
N LYS A 22 -11.46 7.69 -17.28
CA LYS A 22 -12.39 8.53 -16.53
C LYS A 22 -11.73 9.00 -15.24
N LEU A 23 -11.60 10.31 -15.03
CA LEU A 23 -11.22 10.95 -13.77
C LEU A 23 -12.45 11.62 -13.14
N ASN A 24 -12.29 12.18 -11.94
CA ASN A 24 -13.39 12.87 -11.25
C ASN A 24 -13.83 14.15 -11.99
N ASN A 25 -12.92 14.75 -12.75
CA ASN A 25 -13.09 16.00 -13.49
C ASN A 25 -13.32 15.78 -15.01
N GLY A 26 -13.69 14.58 -15.43
CA GLY A 26 -13.96 14.26 -16.83
C GLY A 26 -13.09 13.14 -17.38
N ILE A 27 -13.06 13.03 -18.71
CA ILE A 27 -12.21 12.07 -19.42
C ILE A 27 -10.83 12.68 -19.60
N TYR A 28 -9.79 11.89 -19.37
CA TYR A 28 -8.40 12.27 -19.56
C TYR A 28 -7.72 11.28 -20.51
N HIS A 29 -7.11 11.80 -21.56
CA HIS A 29 -6.25 11.02 -22.44
C HIS A 29 -4.84 10.93 -21.84
N THR A 30 -4.37 9.71 -21.58
CA THR A 30 -3.04 9.51 -20.97
C THR A 30 -1.92 9.82 -21.96
N GLN A 31 -0.78 10.27 -21.43
CA GLN A 31 0.43 10.41 -22.23
C GLN A 31 0.94 9.04 -22.71
N PRO A 32 1.68 9.00 -23.84
CA PRO A 32 2.41 7.81 -24.26
C PRO A 32 3.34 7.32 -23.15
N CYS A 33 3.49 6.00 -23.05
CA CYS A 33 4.28 5.38 -21.99
C CYS A 33 4.94 4.07 -22.44
N GLU A 34 5.94 3.63 -21.70
CA GLU A 34 6.55 2.33 -21.94
C GLU A 34 5.82 1.24 -21.16
N VAL A 35 5.48 0.16 -21.86
CA VAL A 35 4.86 -1.03 -21.27
C VAL A 35 5.52 -2.27 -21.86
N ARG A 36 5.97 -3.19 -20.99
CA ARG A 36 6.50 -4.49 -21.43
C ARG A 36 5.95 -5.63 -20.59
N LYS A 37 5.58 -6.72 -21.25
CA LYS A 37 5.22 -7.99 -20.60
C LYS A 37 6.47 -8.63 -20.01
N LEU A 38 6.34 -9.21 -18.82
CA LEU A 38 7.38 -10.00 -18.19
C LEU A 38 7.10 -11.47 -18.41
N PHE A 39 8.09 -12.19 -18.94
CA PHE A 39 7.98 -13.63 -19.20
C PHE A 39 7.98 -14.49 -17.92
N LYS A 40 8.50 -13.94 -16.82
CA LYS A 40 8.52 -14.60 -15.51
C LYS A 40 8.01 -13.65 -14.44
N PRO A 41 7.27 -14.15 -13.43
CA PRO A 41 6.93 -13.36 -12.25
C PRO A 41 8.20 -12.78 -11.60
N PRO A 42 8.20 -11.50 -11.19
CA PRO A 42 9.31 -10.93 -10.44
C PRO A 42 9.37 -11.55 -9.05
N VAL A 43 10.58 -11.64 -8.50
CA VAL A 43 10.78 -12.03 -7.10
C VAL A 43 10.30 -10.90 -6.20
N LEU A 44 9.17 -11.10 -5.55
CA LEU A 44 8.54 -10.14 -4.66
C LEU A 44 8.05 -10.85 -3.39
N PRO A 45 8.04 -10.15 -2.24
CA PRO A 45 7.47 -10.69 -1.01
C PRO A 45 5.99 -11.02 -1.20
N ASP A 46 5.49 -11.98 -0.43
CA ASP A 46 4.08 -12.34 -0.45
C ASP A 46 3.19 -11.21 0.03
N ARG A 47 1.96 -11.17 -0.48
CA ARG A 47 0.96 -10.17 -0.10
C ARG A 47 0.00 -10.78 0.92
N ASN A 48 -0.24 -10.07 2.02
CA ASN A 48 -1.29 -10.36 2.99
C ASN A 48 -2.31 -9.20 3.06
N PRO A 49 -3.62 -9.41 2.78
CA PRO A 49 -4.22 -10.65 2.28
C PRO A 49 -3.79 -10.96 0.84
N PRO A 50 -3.86 -12.23 0.40
CA PRO A 50 -3.52 -12.60 -0.96
C PRO A 50 -4.40 -11.88 -1.98
N VAL A 51 -3.89 -11.77 -3.19
CA VAL A 51 -4.66 -11.28 -4.34
C VAL A 51 -5.82 -12.27 -4.60
N ARG A 52 -7.01 -11.76 -4.92
CA ARG A 52 -8.11 -12.62 -5.37
C ARG A 52 -7.70 -13.24 -6.70
N PHE A 53 -7.58 -14.56 -6.74
CA PHE A 53 -7.27 -15.30 -7.96
C PHE A 53 -8.36 -16.33 -8.23
N ARG A 54 -8.60 -16.60 -9.50
CA ARG A 54 -9.44 -17.72 -9.95
C ARG A 54 -8.50 -18.76 -10.53
N LYS A 55 -8.63 -20.02 -10.12
CA LYS A 55 -7.71 -21.09 -10.55
C LYS A 55 -7.64 -21.27 -12.07
N GLU A 56 -8.73 -20.97 -12.75
CA GLU A 56 -8.90 -21.22 -14.19
C GLU A 56 -8.51 -20.01 -15.07
N ILE A 57 -8.32 -18.83 -14.48
CA ILE A 57 -7.94 -17.63 -15.23
C ILE A 57 -6.44 -17.41 -15.04
N PRO A 58 -5.64 -17.34 -16.13
CA PRO A 58 -4.22 -17.05 -16.02
C PRO A 58 -4.00 -15.65 -15.46
N THR A 59 -2.77 -15.37 -15.02
CA THR A 59 -2.36 -14.00 -14.69
C THR A 59 -1.05 -13.72 -15.39
N SER A 60 -0.86 -12.46 -15.79
CA SER A 60 0.39 -12.00 -16.41
C SER A 60 1.05 -10.90 -15.58
N TRP A 61 2.33 -10.70 -15.85
CA TRP A 61 3.10 -9.62 -15.25
C TRP A 61 3.54 -8.64 -16.33
N ALA A 62 3.50 -7.37 -15.99
CA ALA A 62 3.97 -6.29 -16.85
C ALA A 62 4.77 -5.26 -16.05
N LEU A 63 5.70 -4.60 -16.71
CA LEU A 63 6.32 -3.36 -16.25
C LEU A 63 5.71 -2.20 -17.03
N ILE A 64 5.48 -1.09 -16.34
CA ILE A 64 5.03 0.16 -16.94
C ILE A 64 5.86 1.30 -16.34
N GLU A 65 6.28 2.22 -17.19
CA GLU A 65 7.00 3.45 -16.83
C GLU A 65 6.13 4.65 -17.20
N LEU A 66 5.88 5.56 -16.25
CA LEU A 66 5.02 6.72 -16.43
C LEU A 66 5.74 7.98 -15.96
N THR A 67 5.58 9.06 -16.72
CA THR A 67 6.03 10.42 -16.37
C THR A 67 4.90 11.27 -15.77
N GLU A 68 3.70 10.71 -15.64
CA GLU A 68 2.54 11.35 -15.03
C GLU A 68 1.90 10.49 -13.93
N GLY A 69 1.07 11.11 -13.10
CA GLY A 69 0.50 10.48 -11.90
C GLY A 69 -0.95 10.85 -11.63
N LYS A 70 -1.89 10.52 -12.53
CA LYS A 70 -3.33 10.74 -12.28
C LYS A 70 -3.89 9.74 -11.27
N ASN A 71 -5.01 10.09 -10.64
CA ASN A 71 -5.65 9.25 -9.61
C ASN A 71 -6.02 7.86 -10.16
N ARG A 72 -5.33 6.84 -9.64
CA ARG A 72 -5.48 5.42 -10.05
C ARG A 72 -5.23 5.20 -11.54
N GLN A 73 -4.41 6.03 -12.17
CA GLN A 73 -4.13 6.02 -13.61
C GLN A 73 -3.86 4.61 -14.15
N VAL A 74 -2.82 3.93 -13.67
CA VAL A 74 -2.45 2.57 -14.10
C VAL A 74 -3.63 1.61 -14.00
N ARG A 75 -4.38 1.65 -12.89
CA ARG A 75 -5.54 0.75 -12.70
C ARG A 75 -6.67 1.04 -13.69
N ARG A 76 -6.89 2.32 -14.04
CA ARG A 76 -7.93 2.73 -14.99
C ARG A 76 -7.53 2.40 -16.43
N MET A 77 -6.28 2.66 -16.82
CA MET A 77 -5.74 2.34 -18.15
C MET A 77 -5.93 0.86 -18.48
N PHE A 78 -5.45 0.00 -17.58
CA PHE A 78 -5.46 -1.45 -17.80
C PHE A 78 -6.85 -2.08 -17.69
N ALA A 79 -7.72 -1.56 -16.83
CA ALA A 79 -9.13 -1.97 -16.83
C ALA A 79 -9.85 -1.56 -18.13
N GLY A 80 -9.52 -0.40 -18.70
CA GLY A 80 -10.09 0.08 -19.96
C GLY A 80 -9.74 -0.77 -21.18
N VAL A 81 -8.57 -1.43 -21.17
CA VAL A 81 -8.15 -2.37 -22.22
C VAL A 81 -8.45 -3.84 -21.89
N GLY A 82 -9.19 -4.12 -20.82
CA GLY A 82 -9.65 -5.47 -20.49
C GLY A 82 -8.73 -6.30 -19.59
N PHE A 83 -7.65 -5.74 -19.03
CA PHE A 83 -6.68 -6.46 -18.20
C PHE A 83 -6.54 -5.83 -16.79
N PRO A 84 -7.57 -5.89 -15.91
CA PRO A 84 -7.55 -5.23 -14.61
C PRO A 84 -6.31 -5.53 -13.76
N VAL A 85 -5.76 -4.52 -13.08
CA VAL A 85 -4.58 -4.68 -12.23
C VAL A 85 -4.93 -5.34 -10.91
N LEU A 86 -4.40 -6.54 -10.69
CA LEU A 86 -4.54 -7.30 -9.45
C LEU A 86 -3.57 -6.80 -8.36
N ARG A 87 -2.29 -6.63 -8.72
CA ARG A 87 -1.22 -6.18 -7.81
C ARG A 87 -0.39 -5.09 -8.45
N LEU A 88 -0.30 -3.92 -7.81
CA LEU A 88 0.52 -2.80 -8.27
C LEU A 88 1.64 -2.54 -7.27
N ILE A 89 2.88 -2.55 -7.74
CA ILE A 89 4.09 -2.28 -6.95
C ILE A 89 4.86 -1.21 -7.72
N ARG A 90 5.21 -0.12 -7.04
CA ARG A 90 6.13 0.88 -7.57
C ARG A 90 7.52 0.53 -7.09
N VAL A 91 8.41 0.19 -8.03
CA VAL A 91 9.77 -0.29 -7.75
C VAL A 91 10.82 0.79 -7.92
N GLN A 92 10.48 1.88 -8.60
CA GLN A 92 11.40 2.97 -8.92
C GLN A 92 10.66 4.31 -9.04
N ILE A 93 11.33 5.38 -8.65
CA ILE A 93 10.97 6.79 -8.92
C ILE A 93 12.29 7.48 -9.23
N GLU A 94 12.48 7.95 -10.47
CA GLU A 94 13.80 8.41 -10.94
C GLU A 94 14.90 7.42 -10.54
N ASP A 95 15.99 7.85 -9.92
CA ASP A 95 17.07 6.95 -9.48
C ASP A 95 16.82 6.28 -8.12
N VAL A 96 15.68 6.58 -7.47
CA VAL A 96 15.29 5.93 -6.20
C VAL A 96 14.65 4.57 -6.49
N LYS A 97 15.40 3.50 -6.19
CA LYS A 97 14.97 2.11 -6.40
C LYS A 97 14.59 1.42 -5.09
N LEU A 98 13.57 0.55 -5.15
CA LEU A 98 13.14 -0.29 -4.03
C LEU A 98 14.18 -1.34 -3.63
N ASN A 99 15.02 -1.77 -4.57
CA ASN A 99 16.08 -2.76 -4.36
C ASN A 99 15.56 -4.03 -3.66
N LYS A 100 16.17 -4.44 -2.54
CA LYS A 100 15.82 -5.65 -1.78
C LYS A 100 14.94 -5.38 -0.55
N MET A 101 14.43 -4.15 -0.41
CA MET A 101 13.66 -3.75 0.77
C MET A 101 12.35 -4.53 0.89
N GLN A 102 12.07 -4.98 2.11
CA GLN A 102 10.84 -5.68 2.46
C GLN A 102 9.71 -4.70 2.79
N PRO A 103 8.44 -5.14 2.73
CA PRO A 103 7.31 -4.28 3.04
C PRO A 103 7.39 -3.78 4.49
N GLY A 104 7.31 -2.45 4.66
CA GLY A 104 7.42 -1.80 5.97
C GLY A 104 8.84 -1.35 6.35
N GLU A 105 9.86 -1.80 5.62
CA GLU A 105 11.22 -1.28 5.80
C GLU A 105 11.35 0.14 5.26
N TYR A 106 12.24 0.91 5.88
CA TYR A 106 12.64 2.23 5.43
C TYR A 106 14.13 2.43 5.70
N ILE A 107 14.74 3.30 4.90
CA ILE A 107 16.10 3.79 5.12
C ILE A 107 16.07 5.31 5.22
N SER A 108 16.92 5.87 6.07
CA SER A 108 17.14 7.32 6.07
C SER A 108 18.06 7.68 4.89
N VAL A 109 17.71 8.77 4.20
CA VAL A 109 18.49 9.32 3.10
C VAL A 109 18.67 10.81 3.38
N SER A 110 19.87 11.34 3.18
CA SER A 110 20.08 12.78 3.35
C SER A 110 19.29 13.56 2.31
N LYS A 111 18.94 14.81 2.62
CA LYS A 111 18.22 15.67 1.68
C LYS A 111 18.99 15.83 0.38
N GLU A 112 20.29 16.04 0.46
CA GLU A 112 21.19 16.26 -0.68
C GLU A 112 21.27 15.02 -1.57
N ALA A 113 21.29 13.82 -0.98
CA ALA A 113 21.25 12.58 -1.74
C ALA A 113 19.87 12.37 -2.39
N LEU A 114 18.79 12.65 -1.68
CA LEU A 114 17.43 12.50 -2.20
C LEU A 114 17.17 13.45 -3.39
N MET A 115 17.58 14.71 -3.28
CA MET A 115 17.43 15.70 -4.37
C MET A 115 18.17 15.26 -5.62
N ARG A 116 19.41 14.78 -5.49
CA ARG A 116 20.18 14.22 -6.61
C ARG A 116 19.51 13.01 -7.24
N LEU A 117 18.97 12.09 -6.44
CA LEU A 117 18.33 10.87 -6.97
C LEU A 117 16.99 11.15 -7.65
N LEU A 118 16.30 12.23 -7.26
CA LEU A 118 15.03 12.64 -7.85
C LEU A 118 15.19 13.67 -8.98
N HIS A 119 16.44 14.02 -9.33
CA HIS A 119 16.77 15.08 -10.30
C HIS A 119 16.03 16.40 -10.01
N LEU A 120 15.95 16.77 -8.72
CA LEU A 120 15.31 18.00 -8.28
C LEU A 120 16.33 19.05 -7.88
N ASP A 121 16.02 20.30 -8.15
CA ASP A 121 16.77 21.47 -7.67
C ASP A 121 16.06 22.16 -6.50
N ALA A 122 16.78 23.04 -5.80
CA ALA A 122 16.23 23.80 -4.68
C ALA A 122 14.97 24.62 -5.06
N ALA A 123 14.89 25.06 -6.32
CA ALA A 123 13.75 25.80 -6.85
C ALA A 123 12.47 24.95 -6.96
N ASP A 124 12.58 23.63 -7.10
CA ASP A 124 11.43 22.72 -7.25
C ASP A 124 10.69 22.46 -5.94
N LEU A 125 11.35 22.71 -4.81
CA LEU A 125 10.80 22.52 -3.47
C LEU A 125 9.86 23.66 -3.03
N VAL A 126 9.65 24.68 -3.86
CA VAL A 126 8.72 25.77 -3.54
C VAL A 126 7.30 25.20 -3.45
N PRO A 127 6.62 25.26 -2.28
CA PRO A 127 5.30 24.66 -2.12
C PRO A 127 4.29 25.35 -3.04
N LYS A 128 3.86 24.67 -4.12
CA LYS A 128 2.80 25.16 -5.01
C LYS A 128 1.42 25.19 -4.33
N HIS A 129 1.28 24.61 -3.15
CA HIS A 129 0.06 24.62 -2.33
C HIS A 129 0.42 24.86 -0.85
N LYS A 130 -0.34 25.71 -0.17
CA LYS A 130 -0.26 25.87 1.30
C LYS A 130 -0.61 24.52 1.94
N ILE A 131 0.38 23.84 2.50
CA ILE A 131 0.15 22.65 3.32
C ILE A 131 -0.67 23.12 4.52
N LYS A 132 -1.94 22.70 4.61
CA LYS A 132 -2.72 22.91 5.83
C LYS A 132 -1.99 22.17 6.94
N PRO A 133 -1.67 22.82 8.08
CA PRO A 133 -0.95 22.15 9.16
C PRO A 133 -1.74 20.91 9.55
N THR A 134 -1.12 19.74 9.39
CA THR A 134 -1.65 18.50 9.93
C THR A 134 -1.80 18.69 11.44
N PRO A 135 -2.97 18.39 12.04
CA PRO A 135 -3.13 18.50 13.48
C PRO A 135 -2.06 17.64 14.15
N LYS A 136 -1.26 18.25 15.04
CA LYS A 136 -0.28 17.54 15.86
C LYS A 136 -1.02 16.40 16.56
N VAL A 137 -0.71 15.15 16.19
CA VAL A 137 -1.15 13.99 16.96
C VAL A 137 -0.54 14.18 18.35
N LEU A 138 -1.38 14.46 19.34
CA LEU A 138 -0.97 14.51 20.73
C LEU A 138 -0.44 13.12 21.08
N LEU A 139 0.88 12.97 21.17
CA LEU A 139 1.49 11.82 21.84
C LEU A 139 0.93 11.83 23.26
N LYS A 140 -0.11 11.03 23.53
CA LYS A 140 -0.53 10.73 24.89
C LYS A 140 0.65 10.01 25.52
N THR A 141 1.35 10.71 26.39
CA THR A 141 2.37 10.13 27.26
C THR A 141 1.77 8.93 27.97
N LEU A 142 2.33 7.76 27.73
CA LEU A 142 2.05 6.56 28.51
C LEU A 142 2.38 6.87 29.98
N LYS A 143 1.37 7.15 30.79
CA LYS A 143 1.53 7.29 32.24
C LYS A 143 2.02 5.94 32.77
N LYS A 144 3.23 5.91 33.34
CA LYS A 144 3.78 4.74 34.04
C LYS A 144 2.80 4.31 35.14
N PRO A 145 2.51 3.01 35.32
CA PRO A 145 1.62 2.54 36.37
C PRO A 145 2.27 2.82 37.74
N THR A 146 1.58 3.60 38.57
CA THR A 146 1.95 3.86 39.96
C THR A 146 1.57 2.64 40.81
N THR A 147 2.58 2.06 41.45
CA THR A 147 2.43 1.01 42.46
C THR A 147 1.62 1.52 43.65
N ARG A 148 0.36 1.11 43.78
CA ARG A 148 -0.41 1.30 45.01
C ARG A 148 0.05 0.29 46.05
N ARG A 149 0.83 0.76 47.03
CA ARG A 149 1.01 0.08 48.32
C ARG A 149 -0.34 0.09 49.05
N SER A 150 -1.01 -1.06 49.14
CA SER A 150 -2.17 -1.23 50.02
C SER A 150 -1.69 -1.55 51.43
N GLY A 151 -1.91 -0.61 52.35
CA GLY A 151 -1.73 -0.80 53.78
C GLY A 151 -2.78 -1.75 54.37
N MET A 152 -2.30 -2.53 55.33
CA MET A 152 -2.96 -3.53 56.17
C MET A 152 -4.09 -2.97 57.06
N LYS A 153 -5.18 -3.75 57.24
CA LYS A 153 -5.95 -4.01 58.50
C LYS A 153 -7.20 -4.85 58.14
N LYS A 154 -7.28 -6.16 58.45
CA LYS A 154 -7.47 -6.90 59.73
C LYS A 154 -8.94 -7.29 59.99
N LYS A 155 -9.12 -8.57 60.38
CA LYS A 155 -10.28 -9.28 60.98
C LYS A 155 -11.32 -9.85 59.99
N THR A 156 -11.88 -11.05 60.13
CA THR A 156 -11.88 -12.14 61.15
C THR A 156 -12.59 -13.38 60.55
N ASP A 157 -12.15 -14.57 60.99
CA ASP A 157 -12.85 -15.86 61.15
C ASP A 157 -13.71 -16.56 60.07
N LYS A 158 -13.23 -17.78 59.74
CA LYS A 158 -13.85 -19.08 59.36
C LYS A 158 -15.36 -19.30 59.65
N PRO A 159 -15.97 -20.43 59.20
CA PRO A 159 -15.83 -21.19 57.95
C PRO A 159 -17.21 -21.69 57.40
N SER A 160 -17.16 -22.48 56.32
CA SER A 160 -18.00 -23.69 56.10
C SER A 160 -19.18 -23.65 55.11
N ALA A 161 -19.19 -24.72 54.32
CA ALA A 161 -20.34 -25.54 53.89
C ALA A 161 -21.07 -25.27 52.56
N LYS A 162 -20.86 -26.26 51.67
CA LYS A 162 -21.87 -27.13 51.01
C LYS A 162 -22.58 -26.64 49.73
N THR A 163 -22.29 -27.39 48.66
CA THR A 163 -23.22 -28.22 47.87
C THR A 163 -24.47 -27.55 47.27
N SER A 164 -24.58 -27.50 45.93
CA SER A 164 -25.38 -28.49 45.19
C SER A 164 -25.37 -28.25 43.68
N VAL A 165 -25.28 -29.36 42.97
CA VAL A 165 -25.63 -29.60 41.56
C VAL A 165 -27.14 -29.43 41.39
N HIS A 166 -27.62 -28.87 40.27
CA HIS A 166 -28.91 -29.17 39.59
C HIS A 166 -28.81 -28.60 38.14
N HIS A 167 -28.59 -29.37 37.07
CA HIS A 167 -29.52 -30.21 36.28
C HIS A 167 -30.79 -29.52 35.74
N ARG A 168 -30.81 -29.29 34.40
CA ARG A 168 -31.89 -29.59 33.41
C ARG A 168 -31.60 -28.83 32.11
N LYS A 169 -31.28 -29.50 30.98
CA LYS A 169 -32.19 -30.07 29.97
C LYS A 169 -33.34 -29.13 29.55
N LYS A 170 -33.22 -28.52 28.37
CA LYS A 170 -33.79 -29.03 27.11
C LYS A 170 -33.05 -28.40 25.94
#